data_AF-A0A1H3NYP0-F1
#
_entry.id   AF-A0A1H3NYP0-F1
#
_cell.length_a   1.000
_cell.length_b   1.000
_cell.length_c   1.000
_cell.angle_alpha   90.00
_cell.angle_beta   90.00
_cell.angle_gamma   90.00
#
_symmetry.space_group_name_H-M   'P 1'
#
loop_
_entity.id
_entity.type
_entity.pdbx_description
1 polymer ?
#
loop_
_entity_poly.entity_id
_entity_poly.type
_entity_poly.pdbx_seq_one_letter_code
_entity_poly.pdbx_strand_id
1 'polypeptide(L)' 'MAWLAPHEGRLGRPPVFSDAAIQFCLSIKVLFKLPLRQTAGMVASLLRLAGLNWSVPDFSTL' A
#
# COMPACT_ATOMS: atom_id res chain seq x y z
N MET A 1 -9.44 9.98 -3.47
CA MET A 1 -8.89 8.60 -3.46
C MET A 1 -8.78 8.15 -2.01
N ALA A 2 -9.46 7.07 -1.63
CA ALA A 2 -9.30 6.49 -0.31
C ALA A 2 -8.04 5.62 -0.30
N TRP A 3 -7.14 5.82 0.67
CA TRP A 3 -5.95 4.97 0.82
C TRP A 3 -6.29 3.64 1.49
N LEU A 4 -7.14 3.72 2.51
CA LEU A 4 -7.73 2.57 3.20
C LEU A 4 -8.96 2.09 2.44
N ALA A 5 -9.23 0.80 2.43
CA ALA A 5 -10.45 0.29 1.83
C ALA A 5 -11.66 0.72 2.68
N PRO A 6 -12.82 1.02 2.07
CA PRO A 6 -14.05 1.16 2.83
C PRO A 6 -14.36 -0.15 3.56
N HIS A 7 -14.87 -0.06 4.78
CA HIS A 7 -15.29 -1.23 5.55
C HIS A 7 -16.55 -1.84 4.92
N GLU A 8 -16.37 -2.64 3.87
CA GLU A 8 -17.42 -3.54 3.40
C GLU A 8 -17.53 -4.66 4.44
N GLY A 9 -18.69 -4.75 5.11
CA GLY A 9 -19.01 -5.77 6.12
C GLY A 9 -19.12 -7.19 5.52
N ARG A 10 -18.16 -7.61 4.71
CA ARG A 10 -18.02 -8.96 4.17
C ARG A 10 -17.43 -9.89 5.23
N LEU A 11 -17.96 -11.11 5.28
CA LEU A 11 -17.43 -12.20 6.10
C LEU A 11 -16.02 -12.58 5.59
N GLY A 12 -14.99 -12.30 6.39
CA GLY A 12 -13.58 -12.51 6.07
C GLY A 12 -12.67 -11.46 6.72
N ARG A 13 -11.37 -11.46 6.39
CA ARG A 13 -10.46 -10.35 6.78
C ARG A 13 -10.78 -9.16 5.87
N PRO A 14 -11.31 -8.04 6.39
CA PRO A 14 -11.64 -6.89 5.55
C PRO A 14 -10.36 -6.36 4.88
N PRO A 15 -10.42 -5.95 3.59
CA PRO A 15 -9.28 -5.34 2.93
C PRO A 15 -8.87 -4.07 3.69
N VAL A 16 -7.61 -3.98 4.09
CA VAL A 16 -7.09 -2.83 4.84
C VAL A 16 -6.77 -1.66 3.91
N PHE A 17 -6.42 -1.97 2.65
CA PHE A 17 -5.97 -1.01 1.65
C PHE A 17 -6.88 -1.01 0.42
N SER A 18 -7.06 0.17 -0.18
CA SER A 18 -7.76 0.30 -1.45
C SER A 18 -6.94 -0.26 -2.61
N ASP A 19 -7.60 -0.69 -3.68
CA ASP A 19 -6.94 -1.16 -4.91
C ASP A 19 -5.94 -0.13 -5.46
N ALA A 20 -6.27 1.17 -5.38
CA ALA A 20 -5.36 2.25 -5.78
C ALA A 20 -4.03 2.26 -4.99
N ALA A 21 -4.05 1.94 -3.69
CA ALA A 21 -2.84 1.84 -2.87
C ALA A 21 -2.01 0.61 -3.25
N ILE A 22 -2.68 -0.50 -3.57
CA ILE A 22 -2.03 -1.74 -4.04
C ILE A 22 -1.36 -1.50 -5.40
N GLN A 23 -2.09 -0.92 -6.36
CA GLN A 23 -1.57 -0.58 -7.69
C GLN A 23 -0.40 0.40 -7.62
N PHE A 24 -0.45 1.38 -6.72
CA PHE A 24 0.68 2.29 -6.50
C PHE A 24 1.93 1.54 -6.02
N CYS A 25 1.80 0.68 -5.01
CA CYS A 25 2.91 -0.15 -4.53
C CYS A 25 3.47 -1.09 -5.60
N LEU A 26 2.61 -1.72 -6.41
CA LEU A 26 3.02 -2.58 -7.52
C LEU A 26 3.72 -1.80 -8.63
N SER A 27 3.26 -0.58 -8.93
CA SER A 27 3.88 0.29 -9.93
C SER A 27 5.29 0.70 -9.51
N ILE A 28 5.48 1.10 -8.25
CA ILE A 28 6.83 1.43 -7.72
C ILE A 28 7.74 0.19 -7.75
N LYS A 29 7.21 -0.99 -7.38
CA LYS A 29 7.97 -2.24 -7.46
C LYS A 29 8.50 -2.49 -8.87
N VAL A 30 7.65 -2.35 -9.89
CA VAL A 30 8.02 -2.56 -11.30
C VAL A 30 8.97 -1.47 -11.80
N LEU A 31 8.70 -0.21 -11.47
CA LEU A 31 9.47 0.94 -11.93
C LEU A 31 10.93 0.90 -11.43
N PHE A 32 11.13 0.56 -10.16
CA PHE A 32 12.46 0.49 -9.56
C PHE A 32 13.08 -0.92 -9.57
N LYS A 33 12.35 -1.93 -10.06
CA LYS A 33 12.75 -3.36 -10.04
C LYS A 33 13.23 -3.84 -8.66
N LEU A 34 12.60 -3.34 -7.60
CA LEU A 34 12.97 -3.66 -6.22
C LEU A 34 12.20 -4.88 -5.69
N PRO A 35 12.77 -5.64 -4.75
CA PRO A 35 12.02 -6.64 -4.01
C PRO A 35 10.88 -5.96 -3.22
N LEU A 36 9.73 -6.64 -3.09
CA LEU A 36 8.52 -6.10 -2.43
C LEU A 36 8.81 -5.52 -1.04
N ARG A 37 9.67 -6.17 -0.26
CA ARG A 37 10.06 -5.72 1.09
C ARG A 37 10.77 -4.38 1.10
N GLN A 38 11.60 -4.11 0.10
CA GLN A 38 12.30 -2.83 -0.04
C GLN A 38 11.37 -1.76 -0.62
N THR A 39 10.44 -2.16 -1.49
CA THR A 39 9.40 -1.28 -2.03
C THR A 39 8.52 -0.72 -0.92
N ALA A 40 8.15 -1.53 0.08
CA ALA A 40 7.33 -1.07 1.20
C ALA A 40 8.01 0.06 2.00
N GLY A 41 9.30 -0.07 2.31
CA GLY A 41 10.06 0.98 3.01
C GLY A 41 10.25 2.25 2.16
N MET A 42 10.44 2.09 0.86
CA MET A 42 10.54 3.22 -0.08
C MET A 42 9.22 3.98 -0.20
N VAL A 43 8.10 3.27 -0.35
CA VAL A 43 6.76 3.85 -0.39
C VAL A 43 6.45 4.56 0.93
N ALA A 44 6.83 3.99 2.08
CA ALA A 44 6.64 4.63 3.39
C ALA A 44 7.41 5.94 3.50
N SER A 45 8.64 5.96 2.98
CA SER A 45 9.46 7.18 2.94
C SER A 45 8.87 8.23 2.01
N LEU A 46 8.36 7.83 0.82
CA LEU A 46 7.70 8.74 -0.13
C LEU A 46 6.42 9.33 0.44
N LEU A 47 5.61 8.52 1.11
CA LEU A 47 4.38 8.98 1.79
C LEU A 47 4.70 9.98 2.91
N ARG A 48 5.71 9.68 3.73
CA ARG A 48 6.18 10.61 4.77
C ARG A 48 6.70 11.92 4.17
N LEU A 49 7.42 11.86 3.05
CA LEU A 49 7.91 13.04 2.34
C LEU A 49 6.78 13.88 1.73
N ALA A 50 5.71 13.22 1.28
CA ALA A 50 4.48 13.85 0.83
C ALA A 50 3.58 14.36 1.98
N GLY A 51 3.99 14.21 3.25
CA GLY A 51 3.21 14.62 4.42
C GLY A 51 2.02 13.70 4.75
N LEU A 52 1.97 12.53 4.12
CA LEU A 52 0.88 11.55 4.22
C LEU A 52 1.31 10.43 5.18
N ASN A 53 0.82 10.46 6.42
CA ASN A 53 1.09 9.41 7.42
C ASN A 53 0.21 8.17 7.19
N TRP A 54 0.21 7.62 5.98
CA TRP A 54 -0.55 6.42 5.64
C TRP A 54 0.29 5.15 5.81
N SER A 55 -0.31 4.09 6.37
CA SER A 55 0.33 2.78 6.45
C SER A 55 0.57 2.22 5.05
N VAL A 56 1.72 1.57 4.87
CA VAL A 56 2.05 0.90 3.61
C VAL A 56 1.58 -0.56 3.68
N PRO A 57 0.97 -1.10 2.60
CA PRO A 57 0.71 -2.53 2.52
C PRO A 57 2.03 -3.30 2.57
N ASP A 58 2.18 -4.10 3.62
CA ASP A 58 3.26 -5.08 3.77
C ASP A 58 2.88 -6.40 3.08
N PHE A 59 3.87 -7.27 2.85
CA PHE A 59 3.69 -8.61 2.28
C PHE A 59 2.66 -9.46 3.04
N SER A 60 2.43 -9.19 4.32
CA SER A 60 1.39 -9.87 5.12
C SER A 60 -0.06 -9.37 4.86
N THR A 61 -0.21 -8.32 4.05
CA THR A 61 -1.50 -7.69 3.71
C THR A 61 -1.86 -7.75 2.23
N LEU A 62 -0.97 -8.28 1.38
CA LEU A 62 -1.20 -8.58 -0.04
C LEU A 62 -1.50 -10.07 -0.26
#